data_AF-A0A2S9GNH0-F1
#
_entry.id   AF-A0A2S9GNH0-F1
#
_cell.length_a   1.000
_cell.length_b   1.000
_cell.length_c   1.000
_cell.angle_alpha   90.00
_cell.angle_beta   90.00
_cell.angle_gamma   90.00
#
_symmetry.space_group_name_H-M   'P 1'
#
loop_
_entity.id
_entity.type
_entity.pdbx_description
1 polymer ?
#
loop_
_entity_poly.entity_id
_entity_poly.type
_entity_poly.pdbx_seq_one_letter_code
_entity_poly.pdbx_strand_id
1 'polypeptide(L)' 'VEIWKHKTRIDNPLLVEEDGAVYQMRRWYQQFYVDVADVTPEMTDRFEMEVDTTIANEKWSVEVQENLKSRDENAEAA' A
#
# COMPACT_ATOMS: atom_id res chain seq x y z
N VAL A 1 -7.70 10.86 -6.53
CA VAL A 1 -8.34 11.96 -5.77
C VAL A 1 -9.41 11.46 -4.82
N GLU A 2 -10.34 10.58 -5.24
CA GLU A 2 -11.45 10.10 -4.40
C GLU A 2 -11.02 9.48 -3.07
N ILE A 3 -9.99 8.62 -3.06
CA ILE A 3 -9.49 8.01 -1.82
C ILE A 3 -8.96 9.06 -0.82
N TRP A 4 -8.22 10.07 -1.29
CA TRP A 4 -7.64 11.08 -0.40
C TRP A 4 -8.67 12.04 0.19
N LYS A 5 -9.74 12.33 -0.56
CA LYS A 5 -10.86 13.16 -0.06
C LYS A 5 -11.65 12.49 1.06
N HIS A 6 -11.69 11.16 1.07
CA HIS A 6 -12.57 10.38 1.94
C HIS A 6 -11.79 9.44 2.88
N LYS A 7 -10.57 9.82 3.28
CA LYS A 7 -9.77 9.10 4.29
C LYS A 7 -9.28 10.03 5.38
N THR A 8 -8.90 9.45 6.52
CA THR A 8 -8.20 10.17 7.59
C THR A 8 -6.73 9.75 7.69
N ARG A 9 -5.93 10.51 8.44
CA ARG A 9 -4.56 10.12 8.82
C ARG A 9 -4.64 9.12 9.97
N ILE A 10 -3.85 8.05 9.90
CA ILE A 10 -3.73 7.04 10.96
C ILE A 10 -2.27 7.02 11.41
N ASP A 11 -2.00 7.44 12.64
CA ASP A 11 -0.64 7.50 13.20
C ASP A 11 -0.04 6.11 13.40
N ASN A 12 -0.83 5.17 13.90
CA ASN A 12 -0.40 3.79 14.13
C ASN A 12 -1.23 2.85 13.23
N PRO A 13 -0.89 2.73 11.93
CA PRO A 13 -1.59 1.82 11.04
C PRO A 13 -1.40 0.37 11.52
N LEU A 14 -2.48 -0.41 11.46
CA LEU A 14 -2.40 -1.85 11.61
C LEU A 14 -1.89 -2.42 10.28
N LEU A 15 -0.77 -3.14 10.32
CA LEU A 15 -0.09 -3.63 9.12
C LEU A 15 -0.16 -5.15 9.03
N VAL A 16 -0.29 -5.66 7.80
CA VAL A 16 -0.09 -7.06 7.41
C VAL A 16 1.27 -7.22 6.70
N GLU A 17 1.61 -8.45 6.32
CA GLU A 17 2.90 -8.77 5.68
C GLU A 17 3.08 -8.06 4.33
N GLU A 18 1.99 -7.88 3.58
CA GLU A 18 2.00 -7.30 2.24
C GLU A 18 2.00 -5.76 2.21
N ASP A 19 1.89 -5.07 3.36
CA ASP A 19 1.69 -3.61 3.42
C ASP A 19 2.94 -2.77 3.10
N GLY A 20 4.11 -3.39 2.98
CA GLY A 20 5.34 -2.67 2.67
C GLY A 20 5.93 -1.89 3.85
N ALA A 21 6.92 -1.06 3.55
CA ALA A 21 7.76 -0.36 4.55
C ALA A 21 7.17 0.98 5.02
N VAL A 22 5.92 0.99 5.51
CA VAL A 22 5.19 2.24 5.86
C VAL A 22 5.91 3.05 6.94
N TYR A 23 6.46 2.41 7.97
CA TYR A 23 7.17 3.12 9.04
C TYR A 23 8.52 3.67 8.58
N GLN A 24 9.25 2.93 7.75
CA GLN A 24 10.51 3.38 7.16
C GLN A 24 10.27 4.57 6.23
N MET A 25 9.20 4.54 5.41
CA MET A 25 8.79 5.67 4.58
C MET A 25 8.45 6.90 5.43
N ARG A 26 7.69 6.74 6.52
CA ARG A 26 7.36 7.85 7.43
C ARG A 26 8.58 8.43 8.13
N ARG A 27 9.51 7.57 8.57
CA ARG A 27 10.79 7.98 9.16
C ARG A 27 11.64 8.75 8.15
N TRP A 28 11.78 8.24 6.93
CA TRP A 28 12.48 8.93 5.86
C TRP A 28 11.85 10.30 5.58
N TYR A 29 10.52 10.39 5.54
CA TYR A 29 9.80 11.65 5.29
C TYR A 29 9.91 12.65 6.46
N GLN A 30 10.14 12.18 7.69
CA GLN A 30 10.29 13.03 8.88
C GLN A 30 11.50 13.97 8.79
N GLN A 31 12.53 13.65 7.97
CA GLN A 31 13.71 14.51 7.79
C GLN A 31 13.37 15.93 7.33
N PHE A 32 12.24 16.10 6.64
CA PHE A 32 11.78 17.40 6.13
C PHE A 32 11.02 18.24 7.18
N TYR A 33 10.82 17.71 8.38
CA TYR A 33 10.11 18.35 9.48
C TYR A 33 10.99 18.61 10.71
N VAL A 34 12.29 18.35 10.60
CA VAL A 34 13.29 18.62 11.64
C VAL A 34 14.36 19.54 11.09
N ASP A 35 15.12 20.18 11.98
CA ASP A 35 16.28 20.96 11.55
C ASP A 35 17.34 20.02 10.94
N VAL A 36 18.11 20.53 9.97
CA VAL A 36 19.15 19.74 9.29
C VAL A 36 20.17 19.13 10.27
N ALA A 37 20.42 19.81 11.39
CA ALA A 37 21.30 19.33 12.46
C ALA A 37 20.74 18.11 13.21
N ASP A 38 19.42 17.91 13.17
CA ASP A 38 18.70 16.85 13.88
C ASP A 38 18.34 15.66 12.97
N VAL A 39 18.68 15.73 11.68
CA VAL A 39 18.47 14.61 10.75
C VAL A 39 19.35 13.44 11.15
N THR A 40 18.73 12.29 11.42
CA THR A 40 19.43 11.08 11.84
C THR A 40 19.80 10.19 10.63
N PRO A 41 20.90 9.40 10.68
CA PRO A 41 21.34 8.57 9.55
C PRO A 41 20.24 7.63 9.05
N GLU A 42 19.49 7.10 10.00
CA GLU A 42 18.39 6.19 9.78
C GLU A 42 17.19 6.77 8.99
N MET A 43 17.12 8.11 8.81
CA MET A 43 16.17 8.80 7.93
C MET A 43 16.67 8.91 6.49
N THR A 44 17.98 8.74 6.25
CA THR A 44 18.62 9.00 4.94
C THR A 44 19.32 7.78 4.34
N ASP A 45 19.68 6.81 5.18
CA ASP A 45 20.40 5.61 4.77
C ASP A 45 19.58 4.78 3.78
N ARG A 46 20.28 4.09 2.88
CA ARG A 46 19.65 3.24 1.86
C ARG A 46 18.90 2.10 2.54
N PHE A 47 17.59 2.08 2.36
CA PHE A 47 16.70 1.02 2.79
C PHE A 47 16.03 0.41 1.56
N GLU A 48 16.08 -0.92 1.46
CA GLU A 48 15.45 -1.68 0.37
C GLU A 48 14.59 -2.79 0.94
N MET A 49 13.40 -2.95 0.36
CA MET A 49 12.46 -4.00 0.70
C MET A 49 11.67 -4.35 -0.56
N GLU A 50 11.66 -5.63 -0.90
CA GLU A 50 10.85 -6.19 -1.97
C GLU A 50 9.70 -6.98 -1.34
N VAL A 51 8.49 -6.79 -1.88
CA VAL A 51 7.30 -7.53 -1.45
C VAL A 51 7.03 -8.61 -2.50
N ASP A 52 7.03 -9.87 -2.08
CA ASP A 52 6.58 -10.96 -2.95
C ASP A 52 5.08 -10.84 -3.18
N THR A 53 4.70 -10.59 -4.43
CA THR A 53 3.29 -10.40 -4.82
C THR A 53 2.66 -11.67 -5.37
N THR A 54 3.33 -12.82 -5.34
CA THR A 54 2.85 -14.08 -5.93
C THR A 54 1.48 -14.47 -5.37
N ILE A 55 1.35 -14.55 -4.04
CA ILE A 55 0.09 -14.94 -3.38
C ILE A 55 -1.01 -13.91 -3.60
N ALA A 56 -0.68 -12.61 -3.57
CA ALA A 56 -1.65 -11.54 -3.81
C ALA A 56 -2.20 -11.61 -5.25
N ASN A 57 -1.33 -11.81 -6.24
CA ASN A 57 -1.71 -11.94 -7.64
C ASN A 57 -2.56 -13.18 -7.93
N GLU A 58 -2.26 -14.32 -7.29
CA GLU A 58 -3.09 -15.53 -7.40
C GLU A 58 -4.52 -15.26 -6.92
N LYS A 59 -4.67 -14.62 -5.75
CA LYS A 59 -5.99 -14.28 -5.19
C LYS A 59 -6.75 -13.29 -6.05
N TRP A 60 -6.11 -12.22 -6.51
CA TRP A 60 -6.74 -11.24 -7.39
C TRP A 60 -7.12 -11.84 -8.75
N SER A 61 -6.34 -12.79 -9.26
CA SER A 61 -6.68 -13.48 -10.51
C SER A 61 -7.99 -14.27 -10.38
N VAL A 62 -8.21 -14.94 -9.24
CA VAL A 62 -9.48 -15.63 -8.96
C VAL A 62 -10.64 -14.63 -8.93
N GLU A 63 -10.49 -13.53 -8.19
CA GLU A 63 -11.52 -12.49 -8.08
C GLU A 63 -11.88 -11.89 -9.45
N VAL A 64 -10.89 -11.64 -10.30
CA VAL A 64 -11.11 -11.14 -11.67
C VAL A 64 -11.89 -12.15 -12.52
N GLN A 65 -11.56 -13.44 -12.44
CA GLN A 65 -12.28 -14.47 -13.19
C GLN A 65 -13.74 -14.60 -12.73
N GLU A 66 -14.01 -14.48 -11.43
CA GLU A 66 -15.37 -14.48 -10.88
C GLU A 66 -16.16 -13.27 -11.36
N ASN A 67 -15.57 -12.08 -11.32
CA ASN A 67 -16.20 -10.85 -11.80
C ASN A 67 -16.56 -10.91 -13.30
N LEU A 68 -15.71 -11.52 -14.13
CA LEU A 68 -15.99 -11.71 -15.56
C LEU A 68 -17.17 -12.66 -15.79
N LYS A 69 -17.21 -13.80 -15.07
CA LYS A 69 -18.33 -14.74 -15.16
C LYS A 69 -19.64 -14.07 -14.77
N SER A 70 -19.69 -13.38 -13.63
CA SER A 70 -20.91 -12.69 -13.19
C SER A 70 -21.34 -11.59 -14.16
N ARG A 71 -20.40 -10.90 -14.81
CA ARG A 71 -20.74 -9.91 -15.84
C ARG A 71 -21.39 -10.55 -17.06
N ASP A 72 -20.85 -11.67 -17.53
CA ASP A 72 -21.36 -12.36 -18.72
C ASP A 72 -22.74 -12.99 -18.41
N GLU A 73 -22.93 -13.60 -17.24
CA GLU A 73 -24.23 -14.08 -16.75
C GLU A 73 -25.28 -12.96 -16.67
N ASN A 74 -24.90 -11.79 -16.15
CA ASN A 74 -25.79 -10.63 -16.06
C ASN A 74 -26.12 -10.04 -17.44
N ALA A 75 -25.21 -10.16 -18.41
CA ALA A 75 -25.44 -9.70 -19.78
C ALA A 75 -26.36 -10.66 -20.55
N GLU A 76 -26.30 -11.97 -20.28
CA GLU A 76 -27.21 -12.97 -20.86
C GLU A 76 -28.62 -12.91 -20.25
N ALA A 77 -28.75 -12.43 -19.00
CA ALA A 77 -30.04 -12.29 -18.31
C ALA A 77 -30.82 -11.01 -18.66
N ALA A 78 -30.19 -10.05 -19.36
CA ALA A 78 -30.76 -8.75 -19.73
C ALA A 78 -31.31 -8.72 -21.16
#